data_AF-A0A2L2YS99-F1
#
_entry.id   AF-A0A2L2YS99-F1
#
_cell.length_a   1.000
_cell.length_b   1.000
_cell.length_c   1.000
_cell.angle_alpha   90.00
_cell.angle_beta   90.00
_cell.angle_gamma   90.00
#
_symmetry.space_group_name_H-M   'P 1'
#
loop_
_entity.id
_entity.type
_entity.pdbx_description
1 polymer ?
#
loop_
_entity_poly.entity_id
_entity_poly.type
_entity_poly.pdbx_seq_one_letter_code
_entity_poly.pdbx_strand_id
1 'polypeptide(L)'
;VYELFLPKSPGRLQSIRYLLLGRGIVSPWWKDKLLRIGIFTTVLTLSVYLRCRLIGPRLPVFNRFDNHSAVTEFPTRHMTYYYLIAVNSWLLLFPHYLCCDWTMSTIPLITTIFDVRNMATITVYFVFWRIFKSIYKSEDEIRLATLMGMSMTIIPFIPASNLFFSVGFVVAERVLYIPSMGFCMLVAQGW
;
A
#
# COMPACT_ATOMS: atom_id res chain seq x y z
N VAL A 1 -26.71 16.22 -30.30
CA VAL A 1 -26.99 17.41 -31.15
C VAL A 1 -26.41 18.67 -30.50
N TYR A 2 -25.08 18.74 -30.37
CA TYR A 2 -24.37 20.00 -30.16
C TYR A 2 -23.09 19.92 -30.96
N GLU A 3 -23.22 20.15 -32.27
CA GLU A 3 -22.07 20.41 -33.11
C GLU A 3 -21.42 21.72 -32.66
N LEU A 4 -20.17 21.61 -32.24
CA LEU A 4 -19.26 22.74 -32.05
C LEU A 4 -18.97 23.35 -33.43
N PHE A 5 -19.75 24.36 -33.80
CA PHE A 5 -19.34 25.33 -34.81
C PHE A 5 -18.13 26.11 -34.28
N LEU A 6 -16.93 25.53 -34.43
CA LEU A 6 -15.68 26.25 -34.24
C LEU A 6 -15.45 27.10 -35.49
N PRO A 7 -15.44 28.44 -35.39
CA PRO A 7 -15.14 29.29 -36.55
C PRO A 7 -13.71 29.02 -37.02
N LYS A 8 -13.60 28.75 -38.33
CA LYS A 8 -12.35 28.55 -39.06
C LYS A 8 -11.60 29.89 -39.05
N SER A 9 -10.63 30.01 -38.14
CA SER A 9 -9.80 31.19 -37.78
C SER A 9 -10.38 32.18 -36.75
N PRO A 10 -10.23 31.93 -35.44
CA PRO A 10 -10.48 32.96 -34.43
C PRO A 10 -9.31 33.96 -34.43
N GLY A 11 -9.62 35.25 -34.57
CA GLY A 11 -8.63 36.31 -34.36
C GLY A 11 -8.00 36.22 -32.96
N ARG A 12 -6.76 36.68 -32.81
CA ARG A 12 -5.95 36.59 -31.58
C ARG A 12 -6.69 37.12 -30.32
N LEU A 13 -7.62 38.07 -30.47
CA LEU A 13 -8.46 38.57 -29.38
C LEU A 13 -9.57 37.59 -28.93
N GLN A 14 -10.18 36.86 -29.87
CA GLN A 14 -11.21 35.88 -29.53
C GLN A 14 -10.60 34.71 -28.77
N SER A 15 -9.43 34.22 -29.19
CA SER A 15 -8.70 33.17 -28.47
C SER A 15 -8.31 33.60 -27.05
N ILE A 16 -7.87 34.85 -26.85
CA ILE A 16 -7.62 35.41 -25.50
C ILE A 16 -8.92 35.48 -24.68
N ARG A 17 -10.04 35.87 -25.29
CA ARG A 17 -11.35 35.95 -24.63
C ARG A 17 -11.89 34.56 -24.26
N TYR A 18 -11.68 33.53 -25.09
CA TYR A 18 -12.01 32.13 -24.80
C TYR A 18 -11.10 31.52 -23.71
N LEU A 19 -9.86 31.98 -23.61
CA LEU A 19 -8.88 31.60 -22.59
C LEU A 19 -9.26 32.20 -21.22
N LEU A 20 -9.62 33.49 -21.18
CA LEU A 20 -10.12 34.19 -19.98
C LEU A 20 -11.47 33.65 -19.49
N LEU A 21 -12.38 33.27 -20.38
CA LEU A 21 -13.69 32.68 -20.04
C LEU A 21 -13.61 31.19 -19.67
N GLY A 22 -12.41 30.59 -19.65
CA GLY A 22 -12.21 29.18 -19.26
C GLY A 22 -12.93 28.15 -20.14
N ARG A 23 -13.50 28.56 -21.27
CA ARG A 23 -14.41 27.75 -22.09
C ARG A 23 -13.73 26.91 -23.17
N GLY A 24 -12.41 26.96 -23.32
CA GLY A 24 -11.76 26.40 -24.52
C GLY A 24 -10.59 25.43 -24.38
N ILE A 25 -9.99 25.21 -23.20
CA ILE A 25 -8.63 24.58 -23.16
C ILE A 25 -8.60 23.20 -22.52
N VAL A 26 -9.54 22.89 -21.62
CA VAL A 26 -9.53 21.62 -20.89
C VAL A 26 -10.92 21.00 -20.96
N SER A 27 -10.96 19.73 -21.41
CA SER A 27 -12.17 18.90 -21.37
C SER A 27 -12.81 18.97 -19.97
N PRO A 28 -14.15 19.02 -19.84
CA PRO A 28 -14.83 19.03 -18.54
C PRO A 28 -14.32 17.92 -17.60
N TRP A 29 -14.05 16.75 -18.15
CA TRP A 29 -13.48 15.60 -17.43
C TRP A 29 -12.10 15.88 -16.82
N TRP A 30 -11.24 16.62 -17.54
CA TRP A 30 -9.93 17.00 -17.04
C TRP A 30 -10.02 18.05 -15.93
N LYS A 31 -10.99 18.97 -16.02
CA LYS A 31 -11.25 19.95 -14.96
C LYS A 31 -11.67 19.26 -13.68
N ASP A 32 -12.60 18.31 -13.76
CA ASP A 32 -13.06 17.54 -12.60
C ASP A 32 -11.93 16.71 -11.98
N LYS A 33 -11.07 16.11 -12.80
CA LYS A 33 -9.90 15.35 -12.31
C LYS A 33 -8.87 16.23 -11.63
N LEU A 34 -8.48 17.34 -12.25
CA LEU A 34 -7.53 18.28 -11.68
C LEU A 34 -8.06 18.90 -10.39
N LEU A 35 -9.35 19.22 -10.34
CA LEU A 35 -10.01 19.71 -9.14
C LEU A 35 -10.00 18.66 -8.02
N ARG A 36 -10.34 17.40 -8.31
CA ARG A 36 -10.26 16.30 -7.31
C ARG A 36 -8.84 16.11 -6.80
N ILE A 37 -7.86 16.04 -7.69
CA ILE A 37 -6.44 15.89 -7.33
C ILE A 37 -5.98 17.09 -6.49
N GLY A 38 -6.37 18.32 -6.86
CA GLY A 38 -6.08 19.52 -6.09
C GLY A 38 -6.69 19.48 -4.68
N ILE A 39 -7.94 19.05 -4.56
CA ILE A 39 -8.60 18.89 -3.25
C ILE A 39 -7.89 17.82 -2.41
N PHE A 40 -7.58 16.65 -2.97
CA PHE A 40 -6.90 15.59 -2.21
C PHE A 40 -5.50 16.00 -1.77
N THR A 41 -4.73 16.66 -2.64
CA THR A 41 -3.38 17.11 -2.30
C THR A 41 -3.40 18.23 -1.25
N THR A 42 -4.32 19.19 -1.36
CA THR A 42 -4.48 20.26 -0.35
C THR A 42 -4.94 19.73 1.00
N VAL A 43 -5.93 18.83 1.04
CA VAL A 43 -6.40 18.20 2.28
C VAL A 43 -5.28 17.35 2.92
N LEU A 44 -4.52 16.58 2.12
CA LEU A 44 -3.43 15.76 2.62
C LEU A 44 -2.31 16.62 3.23
N THR A 45 -1.85 17.64 2.49
CA THR A 45 -0.79 18.55 2.94
C THR A 45 -1.21 19.33 4.18
N LEU A 46 -2.45 19.82 4.23
CA LEU A 46 -3.00 20.49 5.41
C LEU A 46 -3.07 19.55 6.62
N SER A 47 -3.54 18.31 6.43
CA SER A 47 -3.64 17.32 7.51
C SER A 47 -2.27 16.95 8.08
N VAL A 48 -1.27 16.76 7.22
CA VAL A 48 0.12 16.50 7.64
C VAL A 48 0.71 17.71 8.35
N TYR A 49 0.50 18.93 7.83
CA TYR A 49 0.96 20.16 8.47
C TYR A 49 0.36 20.33 9.87
N LEU A 50 -0.96 20.16 10.00
CA LEU A 50 -1.66 20.23 11.28
C LEU A 50 -1.14 19.18 12.26
N ARG A 51 -0.97 17.94 11.79
CA ARG A 51 -0.40 16.85 12.61
C ARG A 51 0.99 17.22 13.14
N CYS A 52 1.89 17.66 12.27
CA CYS A 52 3.25 18.05 12.63
C CYS A 52 3.26 19.23 13.61
N ARG A 53 2.32 20.17 13.47
CA ARG A 53 2.18 21.30 14.39
C ARG A 53 1.64 20.89 15.76
N LEU A 54 0.72 19.93 15.81
CA LEU A 54 0.10 19.45 17.06
C LEU A 54 1.01 18.52 17.87
N ILE A 55 1.66 17.55 17.22
CA ILE A 55 2.49 16.51 17.87
C ILE A 55 3.96 16.93 17.98
N GLY A 56 4.39 17.91 17.18
CA GLY A 56 5.78 18.30 17.04
C GLY A 56 6.54 17.42 16.04
N PRO A 57 7.71 17.86 15.56
CA PRO A 57 8.47 17.18 14.50
C PRO A 57 9.32 15.99 15.01
N ARG A 58 9.04 15.44 16.19
CA ARG A 58 9.83 14.34 16.76
C ARG A 58 9.31 13.01 16.23
N LEU A 59 10.21 12.19 15.70
CA LEU A 59 9.89 10.81 15.38
C LEU A 59 9.57 10.04 16.67
N PRO A 60 8.58 9.14 16.66
CA PRO A 60 8.32 8.28 17.80
C PRO A 60 9.55 7.40 18.07
N VAL A 61 10.07 7.46 19.28
CA VAL A 61 11.12 6.56 19.74
C VAL A 61 10.43 5.32 20.29
N PHE A 62 10.54 4.21 19.57
CA PHE A 62 9.94 2.95 19.99
C PHE A 62 10.78 2.28 21.06
N ASN A 63 10.11 1.75 22.08
CA ASN A 63 10.80 1.03 23.14
C ASN A 63 11.05 -0.42 22.71
N ARG A 64 12.05 -1.07 23.31
CA ARG A 64 12.36 -2.48 23.03
C ARG A 64 11.17 -3.40 23.37
N PHE A 65 10.33 -3.00 24.33
CA PHE A 65 9.13 -3.74 24.72
C PHE A 65 8.08 -3.82 23.61
N ASP A 66 7.97 -2.76 22.80
CA ASP A 66 6.95 -2.67 21.75
C ASP A 66 7.39 -3.47 20.52
N ASN A 67 8.65 -3.29 20.10
CA ASN A 67 9.24 -4.04 19.00
C ASN A 67 10.69 -4.44 19.30
N HIS A 68 10.83 -5.58 19.97
CA HIS A 68 12.12 -6.18 20.25
C HIS A 68 12.95 -6.47 18.99
N SER A 69 12.31 -6.80 17.86
CA SER A 69 13.01 -7.10 16.60
C SER A 69 13.67 -5.88 15.99
N ALA A 70 13.08 -4.69 16.15
CA ALA A 70 13.65 -3.43 15.66
C ALA A 70 14.96 -3.03 16.36
N VAL A 71 15.16 -3.46 17.61
CA VAL A 71 16.35 -3.14 18.41
C VAL A 71 17.46 -4.20 18.22
N THR A 72 17.20 -5.29 17.50
CA THR A 72 18.21 -6.33 17.26
C THR A 72 19.16 -5.98 16.11
N GLU A 73 20.37 -6.53 16.19
CA GLU A 73 21.40 -6.34 15.18
C GLU A 73 21.18 -7.21 13.93
N PHE A 74 21.88 -6.84 12.85
CA PHE A 74 22.03 -7.72 11.69
C PHE A 74 22.83 -8.97 12.10
N PRO A 75 22.42 -10.19 11.69
CA PRO A 75 21.41 -10.54 10.69
C PRO A 75 20.02 -10.93 11.25
N THR A 76 19.91 -11.17 12.55
CA THR A 76 18.70 -11.61 13.27
C THR A 76 17.49 -10.71 12.98
N ARG A 77 17.71 -9.40 12.91
CA ARG A 77 16.65 -8.42 12.60
C ARG A 77 15.95 -8.71 11.28
N HIS A 78 16.71 -8.91 10.21
CA HIS A 78 16.14 -9.08 8.86
C HIS A 78 15.48 -10.44 8.69
N MET A 79 16.09 -11.50 9.23
CA MET A 79 15.46 -12.83 9.24
C MET A 79 14.12 -12.80 9.95
N THR A 80 14.07 -12.12 11.10
CA THR A 80 12.82 -11.95 11.85
C THR A 80 11.80 -11.16 11.02
N TYR A 81 12.18 -10.03 10.40
CA TYR A 81 11.28 -9.26 9.54
C TYR A 81 10.70 -10.06 8.38
N TYR A 82 11.51 -10.87 7.70
CA TYR A 82 11.00 -11.77 6.66
C TYR A 82 10.03 -12.80 7.23
N TYR A 83 10.30 -13.34 8.42
CA TYR A 83 9.39 -14.24 9.11
C TYR A 83 8.08 -13.59 9.51
N LEU A 84 8.09 -12.30 9.89
CA LEU A 84 6.86 -11.56 10.16
C LEU A 84 5.95 -11.50 8.94
N ILE A 85 6.49 -11.43 7.72
CA ILE A 85 5.68 -11.49 6.49
C ILE A 85 4.96 -12.85 6.40
N ALA A 86 5.64 -13.94 6.77
CA ALA A 86 5.02 -15.26 6.81
C ALA A 86 3.94 -15.38 7.87
N VAL A 87 4.17 -14.83 9.08
CA VAL A 87 3.16 -14.79 10.15
C VAL A 87 1.93 -13.98 9.72
N ASN A 88 2.14 -12.81 9.10
CA ASN A 88 1.06 -11.99 8.56
C ASN A 88 0.27 -12.71 7.46
N SER A 89 0.96 -13.43 6.58
CA SER A 89 0.33 -14.25 5.54
C SER A 89 -0.45 -15.43 6.13
N TRP A 90 0.07 -16.04 7.18
CA TRP A 90 -0.62 -17.11 7.91
C TRP A 90 -1.92 -16.59 8.56
N LEU A 91 -1.90 -15.41 9.16
CA LEU A 91 -3.10 -14.78 9.73
C LEU A 91 -4.18 -14.47 8.68
N LEU A 92 -3.78 -14.17 7.43
CA LEU A 92 -4.72 -13.99 6.32
C LEU A 92 -5.37 -15.32 5.89
N LEU A 93 -4.62 -16.41 5.92
CA LEU A 93 -5.11 -17.75 5.54
C LEU A 93 -5.92 -18.41 6.65
N PHE A 94 -5.46 -18.29 7.89
CA PHE A 94 -6.05 -18.90 9.07
C PHE A 94 -6.03 -17.89 10.23
N PRO A 95 -7.15 -17.16 10.45
CA PRO A 95 -7.25 -16.15 11.49
C PRO A 95 -7.40 -16.79 12.86
N HIS A 96 -6.29 -17.27 13.42
CA HIS A 96 -6.25 -17.90 14.75
C HIS A 96 -5.31 -17.16 15.69
N TYR A 97 -5.72 -17.05 16.95
CA TYR A 97 -5.04 -16.26 18.00
C TYR A 97 -4.83 -14.78 17.63
N LEU A 98 -5.88 -14.09 17.20
CA LEU A 98 -5.82 -12.65 16.95
C LEU A 98 -5.61 -11.87 18.26
N CYS A 99 -4.74 -10.86 18.19
CA CYS A 99 -4.42 -9.96 19.30
C CYS A 99 -4.31 -8.54 18.74
N CYS A 100 -4.76 -7.56 19.55
CA CYS A 100 -4.80 -6.15 19.17
C CYS A 100 -3.42 -5.61 18.74
N ASP A 101 -2.38 -5.93 19.51
CA ASP A 101 -0.97 -5.66 19.17
C ASP A 101 -0.11 -6.82 19.71
N TRP A 102 0.73 -7.43 18.86
CA TRP A 102 1.67 -8.47 19.30
C TRP A 102 2.95 -7.81 19.81
N THR A 103 3.14 -7.82 21.13
CA THR A 103 4.29 -7.17 21.81
C THR A 103 5.05 -8.15 22.70
N MET A 104 6.08 -7.66 23.41
CA MET A 104 6.77 -8.39 24.48
C MET A 104 7.29 -9.79 24.11
N SER A 105 7.92 -9.91 22.94
CA SER A 105 8.53 -11.17 22.46
C SER A 105 7.57 -12.36 22.27
N THR A 106 6.28 -12.09 22.03
CA THR A 106 5.31 -13.12 21.65
C THR A 106 5.79 -13.94 20.44
N ILE A 107 6.49 -13.30 19.50
CA ILE A 107 7.14 -13.97 18.37
C ILE A 107 8.64 -14.09 18.67
N PRO A 108 9.18 -15.30 18.88
CA PRO A 108 10.61 -15.49 19.14
C PRO A 108 11.48 -15.04 17.95
N LEU A 109 12.60 -14.39 18.25
CA LEU A 109 13.58 -13.91 17.28
C LEU A 109 14.26 -15.08 16.56
N ILE A 110 14.50 -14.94 15.26
CA ILE A 110 15.23 -15.94 14.46
C ILE A 110 16.72 -15.61 14.48
N THR A 111 17.47 -16.35 15.29
CA THR A 111 18.93 -16.18 15.42
C THR A 111 19.73 -16.99 14.41
N THR A 112 19.16 -18.08 13.89
CA THR A 112 19.85 -19.06 13.06
C THR A 112 19.22 -19.13 11.67
N ILE A 113 20.06 -19.18 10.63
CA ILE A 113 19.62 -19.25 9.23
C ILE A 113 18.89 -20.56 8.93
N PHE A 114 19.28 -21.65 9.60
CA PHE A 114 18.69 -22.99 9.42
C PHE A 114 17.44 -23.25 10.27
N ASP A 115 16.79 -22.21 10.80
CA ASP A 115 15.50 -22.37 11.50
C ASP A 115 14.40 -22.79 10.50
N VAL A 116 13.59 -23.79 10.87
CA VAL A 116 12.43 -24.27 10.11
C VAL A 116 11.46 -23.13 9.78
N ARG A 117 11.39 -22.10 10.62
CA ARG A 117 10.56 -20.91 10.39
C ARG A 117 10.92 -20.13 9.11
N ASN A 118 12.18 -20.17 8.70
CA ASN A 118 12.60 -19.57 7.43
C ASN A 118 12.03 -20.32 6.22
N MET A 119 11.56 -21.57 6.40
CA MET A 119 10.86 -22.26 5.32
C MET A 119 9.49 -21.63 5.04
N ALA A 120 8.78 -21.16 6.07
CA ALA A 120 7.50 -20.49 5.87
C ALA A 120 7.63 -19.21 5.03
N THR A 121 8.72 -18.45 5.20
CA THR A 121 8.98 -17.24 4.39
C THR A 121 9.22 -17.59 2.93
N ILE A 122 10.05 -18.61 2.68
CA ILE A 122 10.33 -19.11 1.34
C ILE A 122 9.04 -19.59 0.67
N THR A 123 8.17 -20.31 1.39
CA THR A 123 6.87 -20.73 0.87
C THR A 123 6.00 -19.54 0.47
N VAL A 124 5.90 -18.51 1.30
CA VAL A 124 5.09 -17.31 1.00
C VAL A 124 5.63 -16.58 -0.23
N TYR A 125 6.94 -16.33 -0.31
CA TYR A 125 7.55 -15.72 -1.49
C TYR A 125 7.36 -16.56 -2.75
N PHE A 126 7.42 -17.89 -2.62
CA PHE A 126 7.17 -18.81 -3.72
C PHE A 126 5.71 -18.72 -4.21
N VAL A 127 4.73 -18.64 -3.30
CA VAL A 127 3.31 -18.43 -3.66
C VAL A 127 3.12 -17.10 -4.39
N PHE A 128 3.66 -15.99 -3.88
CA PHE A 128 3.60 -14.70 -4.57
C PHE A 128 4.26 -14.75 -5.94
N TRP A 129 5.40 -15.43 -6.07
CA TRP A 129 6.05 -15.61 -7.37
C TRP A 129 5.22 -16.44 -8.35
N ARG A 130 4.52 -17.48 -7.88
CA ARG A 130 3.60 -18.29 -8.69
C ARG A 130 2.42 -17.46 -9.19
N ILE A 131 1.81 -16.65 -8.32
CA ILE A 131 0.73 -15.72 -8.69
C ILE A 131 1.25 -14.70 -9.70
N PHE A 132 2.43 -14.12 -9.47
CA PHE A 132 3.07 -13.19 -10.41
C PHE A 132 3.35 -13.82 -11.77
N LYS A 133 3.82 -15.07 -11.80
CA LYS A 133 3.98 -15.82 -13.06
C LYS A 133 2.66 -16.11 -13.77
N SER A 134 1.56 -16.27 -13.01
CA SER A 134 0.23 -16.50 -13.59
C SER A 134 -0.23 -15.32 -14.45
N ILE A 135 0.13 -14.09 -14.07
CA ILE A 135 -0.23 -12.85 -14.81
C ILE A 135 0.16 -12.92 -16.29
N TYR A 136 1.32 -13.50 -16.61
CA TYR A 136 1.81 -13.57 -17.99
C TYR A 136 1.04 -14.57 -18.86
N LYS A 137 0.28 -15.48 -18.25
CA LYS A 137 -0.48 -16.52 -18.96
C LYS A 137 -1.98 -16.28 -18.99
N SER A 138 -2.49 -15.38 -18.14
CA SER A 138 -3.91 -15.10 -18.00
C SER A 138 -4.43 -14.15 -19.08
N GLU A 139 -5.72 -14.27 -19.40
CA GLU A 139 -6.46 -13.33 -20.25
C GLU A 139 -6.50 -11.91 -19.65
N ASP A 140 -6.75 -10.90 -20.47
CA ASP A 140 -6.64 -9.48 -20.08
C ASP A 140 -7.53 -9.11 -18.86
N GLU A 141 -8.75 -9.63 -18.79
CA GLU A 141 -9.67 -9.38 -17.67
C GLU A 141 -9.14 -9.96 -16.35
N ILE A 142 -8.77 -11.25 -16.35
CA ILE A 142 -8.22 -11.95 -15.19
C ILE A 142 -6.88 -11.33 -14.78
N ARG A 143 -6.07 -10.90 -15.75
CA ARG A 143 -4.78 -10.26 -15.52
C ARG A 143 -4.95 -8.94 -14.77
N LEU A 144 -5.88 -8.09 -15.20
CA LEU A 144 -6.17 -6.81 -14.52
C LEU A 144 -6.67 -7.05 -13.10
N ALA A 145 -7.58 -8.01 -12.94
CA ALA A 145 -8.17 -8.33 -11.66
C ALA A 145 -7.11 -8.88 -10.66
N THR A 146 -6.21 -9.76 -11.13
CA THR A 146 -5.08 -10.30 -10.34
C THR A 146 -4.07 -9.20 -9.98
N LEU A 147 -3.77 -8.28 -10.90
CA LEU A 147 -2.90 -7.14 -10.65
C LEU A 147 -3.48 -6.18 -9.61
N MET A 148 -4.79 -5.91 -9.68
CA MET A 148 -5.50 -5.10 -8.68
C MET A 148 -5.46 -5.77 -7.31
N GLY A 149 -5.75 -7.08 -7.22
CA GLY A 149 -5.68 -7.82 -5.96
C GLY A 149 -4.26 -7.84 -5.35
N MET A 150 -3.24 -8.09 -6.16
CA MET A 150 -1.85 -8.07 -5.69
C MET A 150 -1.39 -6.67 -5.26
N SER A 151 -1.71 -5.62 -6.03
CA SER A 151 -1.35 -4.25 -5.67
C SER A 151 -2.06 -3.79 -4.40
N MET A 152 -3.34 -4.12 -4.23
CA MET A 152 -4.11 -3.82 -3.02
C MET A 152 -3.61 -4.61 -1.80
N THR A 153 -2.95 -5.75 -2.00
CA THR A 153 -2.33 -6.51 -0.90
C THR A 153 -0.97 -5.95 -0.51
N ILE A 154 -0.10 -5.71 -1.50
CA ILE A 154 1.32 -5.40 -1.28
C ILE A 154 1.53 -3.92 -0.90
N ILE A 155 0.92 -2.99 -1.63
CA ILE A 155 1.16 -1.54 -1.45
C ILE A 155 0.85 -1.06 -0.02
N PRO A 156 -0.31 -1.37 0.58
CA PRO A 156 -0.61 -0.93 1.94
C PRO A 156 0.21 -1.67 3.01
N PHE A 157 0.71 -2.87 2.70
CA PHE A 157 1.48 -3.68 3.65
C PHE A 157 2.95 -3.25 3.74
N ILE A 158 3.54 -2.72 2.67
CA ILE A 158 4.96 -2.30 2.62
C ILE A 158 5.36 -1.34 3.76
N PRO A 159 4.62 -0.25 4.04
CA PRO A 159 4.99 0.68 5.11
C PRO A 159 4.94 0.04 6.51
N ALA A 160 4.14 -1.02 6.68
CA ALA A 160 3.92 -1.68 7.95
C ALA A 160 4.77 -2.95 8.13
N SER A 161 5.48 -3.41 7.09
CA SER A 161 6.23 -4.68 7.10
C SER A 161 7.57 -4.60 7.84
N ASN A 162 7.87 -3.50 8.53
CA ASN A 162 9.13 -3.23 9.23
C ASN A 162 10.40 -3.23 8.36
N LEU A 163 10.29 -3.40 7.03
CA LEU A 163 11.44 -3.51 6.11
C LEU A 163 12.12 -2.17 5.83
N PHE A 164 11.34 -1.12 5.55
CA PHE A 164 11.86 0.22 5.23
C PHE A 164 11.94 1.12 6.46
N PHE A 165 10.95 1.02 7.35
CA PHE A 165 10.86 1.80 8.57
C PHE A 165 10.49 0.86 9.71
N SER A 166 11.22 0.92 10.81
CA SER A 166 10.83 0.20 12.02
C SER A 166 9.57 0.84 12.60
N VAL A 167 8.55 0.01 12.80
CA VAL A 167 7.27 0.38 13.38
C VAL A 167 7.23 -0.11 14.82
N GLY A 168 6.44 0.54 15.66
CA GLY A 168 6.31 0.22 17.08
C GLY A 168 5.58 -1.08 17.41
N PHE A 169 5.19 -1.90 16.43
CA PHE A 169 4.57 -3.20 16.69
C PHE A 169 5.26 -4.28 15.86
N VAL A 170 5.23 -5.51 16.36
CA VAL A 170 5.78 -6.68 15.66
C VAL A 170 4.78 -7.17 14.61
N VAL A 171 3.53 -7.41 15.02
CA VAL A 171 2.39 -7.74 14.16
C VAL A 171 1.16 -7.00 14.68
N ALA A 172 0.36 -6.43 13.78
CA ALA A 172 -0.89 -5.76 14.14
C ALA A 172 -1.98 -6.14 13.13
N GLU A 173 -3.10 -6.66 13.62
CA GLU A 173 -4.24 -7.09 12.81
C GLU A 173 -4.84 -5.96 11.96
N ARG A 174 -4.86 -4.73 12.50
CA ARG A 174 -5.39 -3.54 11.81
C ARG A 174 -4.66 -3.22 10.49
N VAL A 175 -3.43 -3.68 10.34
CA VAL A 175 -2.64 -3.52 9.11
C VAL A 175 -3.13 -4.47 8.02
N LEU A 176 -3.71 -5.60 8.41
CA LEU A 176 -4.15 -6.66 7.49
C LEU A 176 -5.53 -6.39 6.89
N TYR A 177 -6.27 -5.36 7.30
CA TYR A 177 -7.62 -5.09 6.78
C TYR A 177 -7.68 -4.71 5.29
N ILE A 178 -6.75 -3.87 4.81
CA ILE A 178 -6.68 -3.54 3.38
C ILE A 178 -6.08 -4.72 2.60
N PRO A 179 -4.97 -5.34 3.07
CA PRO A 179 -4.45 -6.56 2.47
C PRO A 179 -5.45 -7.71 2.38
N SER A 180 -6.35 -7.89 3.35
CA SER A 180 -7.36 -8.94 3.32
C SER A 180 -8.38 -8.73 2.21
N MET A 181 -8.73 -7.49 1.86
CA MET A 181 -9.58 -7.21 0.70
C MET A 181 -8.87 -7.60 -0.61
N GLY A 182 -7.58 -7.28 -0.73
CA GLY A 182 -6.76 -7.70 -1.88
C GLY A 182 -6.63 -9.22 -1.97
N PHE A 183 -6.45 -9.90 -0.83
CA PHE A 183 -6.43 -11.35 -0.74
C PHE A 183 -7.76 -11.98 -1.15
N CYS A 184 -8.90 -11.47 -0.66
CA CYS A 184 -10.23 -11.94 -1.07
C CYS A 184 -10.46 -11.76 -2.56
N MET A 185 -9.98 -10.67 -3.15
CA MET A 185 -10.06 -10.44 -4.59
C MET A 185 -9.26 -11.50 -5.37
N LEU A 186 -8.04 -11.82 -4.92
CA LEU A 186 -7.21 -12.89 -5.51
C LEU A 186 -7.85 -14.28 -5.35
N VAL A 187 -8.46 -14.57 -4.21
CA VAL A 187 -9.18 -15.84 -3.98
C VAL A 187 -10.44 -15.93 -4.85
N ALA A 188 -11.19 -14.83 -4.99
CA ALA A 188 -12.38 -14.80 -5.85
C ALA A 188 -12.05 -14.98 -7.34
N GLN A 189 -10.87 -14.56 -7.77
CA GLN A 189 -10.36 -14.83 -9.13
C GLN A 189 -9.69 -16.20 -9.25
N GLY A 190 -9.28 -16.77 -8.11
CA GLY A 190 -8.46 -17.96 -7.97
C GLY A 190 -9.17 -19.07 -7.22
N TRP A 191 -10.30 -19.52 -7.79
CA TRP A 191 -10.59 -20.93 -8.09
C TRP A 191 -11.67 -20.99 -9.16
#